data_AF-A0A7J8K832-F1
#
_entry.id   AF-A0A7J8K832-F1
#
_cell.length_a   1.000
_cell.length_b   1.000
_cell.length_c   1.000
_cell.angle_alpha   90.00
_cell.angle_beta   90.00
_cell.angle_gamma   90.00
#
_symmetry.space_group_name_H-M   'P 1'
#
loop_
_entity.id
_entity.type
_entity.pdbx_description
1 polymer ?
#
loop_
_entity_poly.entity_id
_entity_poly.type
_entity_poly.pdbx_seq_one_letter_code
_entity_poly.pdbx_strand_id
1 'polypeptide(L)'
;MNVLEVFVGSPRGLNLRNVLWHGFAAPHEVPAKYCSAMVLLTAGLGQLLKRYLRHAERALPRRPPLALTRVGDLSVFPGVTHEVLSVLEELTKKSTFILRIMLPYWELALIKFKSHRFADCAMLLLMQLETGLRTVFATINKCPRRLLTAESTALYTTFDEILAKHLNDGKVNQLPLFLGEPAMEFLWDFLNHQEGPRVRDRLSHGEVSLPGFPKEITDQLLAFSVVLLLRFVDEDVASVFKEKAAVKSLVRLAEGYSARFHPLARLKKQVLSCERSLRVWPLLPLPEEAARETAGLEGNSETNACNSLILRLTSDLYHHLPENHCVFTGLDNLPIDNVKLLSPTLYLILLLIALELVNIHMVHGKNAHEYQQYLKFLKSLLQYTENLAAHTSPEKNKWVETVRLTHTALQKMRAFGEKEQMLMHLAKKPAGEAAP
;
A
#
# COMPACT_ATOMS: atom_id res chain seq x y z
N MET A 1 20.50 -36.29 10.44
CA MET A 1 20.15 -35.08 9.66
C MET A 1 19.08 -35.48 8.66
N ASN A 2 17.87 -34.92 8.77
CA ASN A 2 16.76 -35.27 7.88
C ASN A 2 16.98 -34.59 6.52
N VAL A 3 17.16 -35.37 5.45
CA VAL A 3 17.48 -34.83 4.11
C VAL A 3 16.48 -33.76 3.67
N LEU A 4 15.19 -33.94 3.99
CA LEU A 4 14.17 -32.95 3.66
C LEU A 4 14.37 -31.61 4.38
N GLU A 5 14.84 -31.61 5.63
CA GLU A 5 15.12 -30.38 6.38
C GLU A 5 16.27 -29.58 5.77
N VAL A 6 17.26 -30.27 5.19
CA VAL A 6 18.41 -29.62 4.53
C VAL A 6 18.00 -28.92 3.23
N PHE A 7 17.10 -29.52 2.45
CA PHE A 7 16.68 -28.96 1.17
C PHE A 7 15.51 -27.97 1.30
N VAL A 8 14.48 -28.35 2.05
CA VAL A 8 13.17 -27.66 2.11
C VAL A 8 12.65 -27.55 3.55
N GLY A 9 13.56 -27.38 4.51
CA GLY A 9 13.22 -27.21 5.93
C GLY A 9 12.41 -25.97 6.26
N SER A 10 12.24 -25.74 7.57
CA SER A 10 11.48 -24.61 8.10
C SER A 10 11.97 -23.27 7.53
N PRO A 11 11.06 -22.30 7.23
CA PRO A 11 11.46 -20.96 6.82
C PRO A 11 12.41 -20.26 7.78
N ARG A 12 12.40 -20.61 9.07
CA ARG A 12 13.30 -20.06 10.10
C ARG A 12 14.66 -20.76 10.18
N GLY A 13 14.85 -21.86 9.46
CA GLY A 13 16.05 -22.69 9.53
C GLY A 13 17.02 -22.45 8.37
N LEU A 14 18.26 -22.88 8.55
CA LEU A 14 19.27 -22.94 7.51
C LEU A 14 18.99 -24.12 6.57
N ASN A 15 18.49 -23.84 5.36
CA ASN A 15 18.22 -24.83 4.32
C ASN A 15 18.50 -24.27 2.92
N LEU A 16 18.71 -25.16 1.95
CA LEU A 16 19.11 -24.78 0.60
C LEU A 16 18.09 -23.85 -0.07
N ARG A 17 16.80 -24.12 0.07
CA ARG A 17 15.73 -23.26 -0.45
C ARG A 17 15.86 -21.82 0.08
N ASN A 18 16.09 -21.66 1.39
CA ASN A 18 16.27 -20.35 2.01
C ASN A 18 17.52 -19.62 1.51
N VAL A 19 18.68 -20.31 1.49
CA VAL A 19 19.95 -19.73 1.01
C VAL A 19 19.79 -19.21 -0.42
N LEU A 20 19.14 -19.98 -1.29
CA LEU A 20 18.87 -19.59 -2.68
C LEU A 20 17.87 -18.42 -2.78
N TRP A 21 16.69 -18.54 -2.15
CA TRP A 21 15.61 -17.55 -2.25
C TRP A 21 15.98 -16.18 -1.64
N HIS A 22 16.89 -16.16 -0.68
CA HIS A 22 17.39 -14.93 -0.07
C HIS A 22 18.68 -14.42 -0.74
N GLY A 23 19.11 -15.01 -1.86
CA GLY A 23 20.24 -14.51 -2.64
C GLY A 23 21.61 -14.62 -1.95
N PHE A 24 21.78 -15.58 -1.03
CA PHE A 24 23.06 -15.81 -0.34
C PHE A 24 24.04 -16.64 -1.17
N ALA A 25 23.55 -17.45 -2.10
CA ALA A 25 24.40 -18.24 -2.99
C ALA A 25 24.73 -17.47 -4.26
N ALA A 26 26.01 -17.40 -4.60
CA ALA A 26 26.49 -16.89 -5.86
C ALA A 26 26.38 -17.96 -6.98
N PRO A 27 26.46 -17.54 -8.26
CA PRO A 27 26.51 -18.46 -9.38
C PRO A 27 27.60 -19.51 -9.18
N HIS A 28 27.26 -20.77 -9.46
CA HIS A 28 28.14 -21.94 -9.34
C HIS A 28 28.53 -22.37 -7.90
N GLU A 29 28.15 -21.64 -6.85
CA GLU A 29 28.41 -22.08 -5.46
C GLU A 29 27.59 -23.30 -5.07
N VAL A 30 26.40 -23.46 -5.66
CA VAL A 30 25.54 -24.63 -5.45
C VAL A 30 25.69 -25.60 -6.61
N PRO A 31 26.27 -26.80 -6.38
CA PRO A 31 26.35 -27.84 -7.40
C PRO A 31 24.99 -28.19 -8.00
N ALA A 32 24.94 -28.33 -9.34
CA ALA A 32 23.70 -28.63 -10.07
C ALA A 32 22.99 -29.90 -9.59
N LYS A 33 23.73 -30.89 -9.05
CA LYS A 33 23.17 -32.11 -8.45
C LYS A 33 22.18 -31.82 -7.31
N TYR A 34 22.37 -30.73 -6.55
CA TYR A 34 21.43 -30.34 -5.49
C TYR A 34 20.14 -29.74 -6.06
N CYS A 35 20.24 -28.98 -7.16
CA CYS A 35 19.04 -28.54 -7.89
C CYS A 35 18.25 -29.75 -8.42
N SER A 36 18.93 -30.71 -9.04
CA SER A 36 18.31 -31.95 -9.53
C SER A 36 17.66 -32.75 -8.39
N ALA A 37 18.34 -32.86 -7.25
CA ALA A 37 17.78 -33.50 -6.05
C ALA A 37 16.54 -32.78 -5.54
N MET A 38 16.54 -31.45 -5.48
CA MET A 38 15.38 -30.66 -5.03
C MET A 38 14.17 -30.84 -5.96
N VAL A 39 14.39 -30.86 -7.28
CA VAL A 39 13.33 -31.14 -8.27
C VAL A 39 12.78 -32.56 -8.11
N LEU A 40 13.66 -33.57 -7.98
CA LEU A 40 13.27 -34.96 -7.78
C LEU A 40 12.47 -35.14 -6.47
N LEU A 41 12.96 -34.56 -5.37
CA LEU A 41 12.29 -34.60 -4.07
C LEU A 41 10.90 -33.95 -4.16
N THR A 42 10.80 -32.77 -4.76
CA THR A 42 9.51 -32.05 -4.88
C THR A 42 8.51 -32.84 -5.73
N ALA A 43 8.94 -33.35 -6.89
CA ALA A 43 8.08 -34.16 -7.76
C ALA A 43 7.68 -35.49 -7.09
N GLY A 44 8.63 -36.17 -6.45
CA GLY A 44 8.40 -37.43 -5.74
C GLY A 44 7.43 -37.28 -4.57
N LEU A 45 7.63 -36.27 -3.72
CA LEU A 45 6.70 -35.92 -2.64
C LEU A 45 5.29 -35.62 -3.18
N GLY A 46 5.20 -34.89 -4.30
CA GLY A 46 3.93 -34.62 -4.96
C GLY A 46 3.22 -35.90 -5.43
N GLN A 47 3.96 -36.90 -5.93
CA GLN A 47 3.40 -38.19 -6.33
C GLN A 47 2.94 -39.02 -5.11
N LEU A 48 3.74 -39.06 -4.05
CA LEU A 48 3.39 -39.75 -2.80
C LEU A 48 2.15 -39.12 -2.16
N LEU A 49 2.08 -37.79 -2.10
CA LEU A 49 0.91 -37.07 -1.59
C LEU A 49 -0.35 -37.40 -2.40
N LYS A 50 -0.27 -37.42 -3.73
CA LYS A 50 -1.38 -37.84 -4.59
C LYS A 50 -1.81 -39.30 -4.36
N ARG A 51 -0.88 -40.21 -4.06
CA ARG A 51 -1.21 -41.60 -3.72
C ARG A 51 -1.90 -41.66 -2.35
N TYR A 52 -1.34 -41.00 -1.35
CA TYR A 52 -1.91 -40.94 0.00
C TYR A 52 -3.33 -40.37 0.02
N LEU A 53 -3.55 -39.22 -0.64
CA LEU A 53 -4.88 -38.59 -0.72
C LEU A 53 -5.94 -39.51 -1.36
N ARG A 54 -5.54 -40.30 -2.38
CA ARG A 54 -6.41 -41.31 -3.00
C ARG A 54 -6.76 -42.44 -2.04
N HIS A 55 -5.78 -42.99 -1.32
CA HIS A 55 -6.01 -44.08 -0.36
C HIS A 55 -6.80 -43.65 0.87
N ALA A 56 -6.57 -42.41 1.33
CA ALA A 56 -7.25 -41.84 2.49
C ALA A 56 -8.62 -41.23 2.14
N GLU A 57 -9.06 -41.31 0.87
CA GLU A 57 -10.31 -40.69 0.36
C GLU A 57 -10.44 -39.21 0.72
N ARG A 58 -9.32 -38.49 0.74
CA ARG A 58 -9.25 -37.07 1.09
C ARG A 58 -8.97 -36.21 -0.13
N ALA A 59 -9.73 -35.14 -0.30
CA ALA A 59 -9.41 -34.08 -1.25
C ALA A 59 -8.54 -33.02 -0.57
N LEU A 60 -7.47 -32.60 -1.25
CA LEU A 60 -6.72 -31.40 -0.87
C LEU A 60 -7.24 -30.24 -1.72
N PRO A 61 -8.01 -29.28 -1.15
CA PRO A 61 -8.53 -28.17 -1.91
C PRO A 61 -7.37 -27.31 -2.43
N ARG A 62 -7.37 -27.03 -3.73
CA ARG A 62 -6.39 -26.12 -4.34
C ARG A 62 -6.97 -24.72 -4.35
N ARG A 63 -6.21 -23.77 -3.81
CA ARG A 63 -6.53 -22.35 -3.97
C ARG A 63 -6.24 -21.95 -5.43
N PRO A 64 -7.17 -21.25 -6.12
CA PRO A 64 -6.91 -20.75 -7.46
C PRO A 64 -5.76 -19.72 -7.41
N PRO A 65 -4.95 -19.60 -8.48
CA PRO A 65 -3.93 -18.57 -8.55
C PRO A 65 -4.55 -17.18 -8.41
N LEU A 66 -3.92 -16.35 -7.60
CA LEU A 66 -4.25 -14.94 -7.45
C LEU A 66 -3.89 -14.20 -8.74
N ALA A 67 -4.88 -13.53 -9.32
CA ALA A 67 -4.63 -12.56 -10.37
C ALA A 67 -4.05 -11.29 -9.73
N LEU A 68 -2.85 -10.90 -10.13
CA LEU A 68 -2.25 -9.61 -9.74
C LEU A 68 -2.87 -8.45 -10.54
N THR A 69 -4.18 -8.48 -10.80
CA THR A 69 -4.92 -7.61 -11.74
C THR A 69 -5.22 -6.20 -11.23
N ARG A 70 -4.87 -5.84 -9.99
CA ARG A 70 -4.96 -4.45 -9.49
C ARG A 70 -3.84 -3.54 -10.04
N VAL A 71 -3.41 -3.80 -11.28
CA VAL A 71 -2.26 -3.18 -11.97
C VAL A 71 -2.46 -1.68 -12.24
N GLY A 72 -3.70 -1.21 -12.35
CA GLY A 72 -3.98 0.21 -12.60
C GLY A 72 -3.42 1.15 -11.53
N ASP A 73 -3.22 0.65 -10.30
CA ASP A 73 -2.62 1.43 -9.21
C ASP A 73 -1.08 1.31 -9.19
N LEU A 74 -0.52 0.34 -9.91
CA LEU A 74 0.90 -0.01 -9.95
C LEU A 74 1.68 0.64 -11.09
N SER A 75 1.02 1.25 -12.07
CA SER A 75 1.66 1.88 -13.24
C SER A 75 2.30 3.23 -12.88
N VAL A 76 3.36 3.18 -12.07
CA VAL A 76 4.12 4.36 -11.67
C VAL A 76 5.13 4.70 -12.75
N PHE A 77 5.97 3.72 -13.09
CA PHE A 77 6.92 3.81 -14.17
C PHE A 77 6.28 3.41 -15.50
N PRO A 78 6.71 4.02 -16.63
CA PRO A 78 6.34 3.53 -17.95
C PRO A 78 6.90 2.12 -18.17
N GLY A 79 6.33 1.41 -19.16
CA GLY A 79 6.86 0.11 -19.58
C GLY A 79 8.33 0.22 -19.98
N VAL A 80 9.12 -0.81 -19.67
CA VAL A 80 10.56 -0.81 -19.93
C VAL A 80 10.83 -0.90 -21.42
N THR A 81 11.51 0.12 -21.96
CA THR A 81 11.90 0.21 -23.38
C THR A 81 13.26 -0.46 -23.63
N HIS A 82 13.62 -0.65 -24.91
CA HIS A 82 14.94 -1.13 -25.29
C HIS A 82 16.06 -0.22 -24.78
N GLU A 83 15.84 1.11 -24.79
CA GLU A 83 16.79 2.08 -24.24
C GLU A 83 17.03 1.87 -22.73
N VAL A 84 15.96 1.67 -21.96
CA VAL A 84 16.05 1.40 -20.52
C VAL A 84 16.77 0.07 -20.25
N LEU A 85 16.50 -0.98 -21.03
CA LEU A 85 17.22 -2.26 -20.90
C LEU A 85 18.71 -2.10 -21.19
N SER A 86 19.08 -1.39 -22.25
CA SER A 86 20.49 -1.14 -22.59
C SER A 86 21.21 -0.37 -21.50
N VAL A 87 20.56 0.64 -20.92
CA VAL A 87 21.10 1.37 -19.76
C VAL A 87 21.29 0.43 -18.57
N LEU A 88 20.32 -0.42 -18.28
CA LEU A 88 20.40 -1.37 -17.17
C LEU A 88 21.54 -2.38 -17.36
N GLU A 89 21.77 -2.88 -18.57
CA GLU A 89 22.90 -3.74 -18.91
C GLU A 89 24.25 -3.09 -18.63
N GLU A 90 24.39 -1.79 -18.93
CA GLU A 90 25.61 -1.06 -18.60
C GLU A 90 25.73 -0.79 -17.09
N LEU A 91 24.65 -0.36 -16.45
CA LEU A 91 24.62 -0.07 -15.01
C LEU A 91 24.98 -1.31 -14.18
N THR A 92 24.54 -2.50 -14.60
CA THR A 92 24.83 -3.75 -13.87
C THR A 92 26.34 -4.02 -13.74
N LYS A 93 27.14 -3.54 -14.70
CA LYS A 93 28.60 -3.72 -14.72
C LYS A 93 29.35 -2.63 -13.97
N LYS A 94 28.74 -1.45 -13.80
CA LYS A 94 29.38 -0.25 -13.22
C LYS A 94 28.96 0.03 -11.78
N SER A 95 27.76 -0.40 -11.38
CA SER A 95 27.19 -0.07 -10.07
C SER A 95 27.81 -0.88 -8.94
N THR A 96 28.28 -0.19 -7.90
CA THR A 96 28.79 -0.80 -6.65
C THR A 96 27.70 -1.46 -5.80
N PHE A 97 26.42 -1.24 -6.13
CA PHE A 97 25.30 -1.95 -5.53
C PHE A 97 25.34 -3.46 -5.85
N ILE A 98 25.91 -3.82 -6.99
CA ILE A 98 25.96 -5.20 -7.47
C ILE A 98 27.32 -5.81 -7.12
N LEU A 99 27.28 -6.87 -6.33
CA LEU A 99 28.47 -7.69 -6.08
C LEU A 99 28.90 -8.32 -7.40
N ARG A 100 30.18 -8.16 -7.77
CA ARG A 100 30.72 -8.68 -9.05
C ARG A 100 30.43 -10.17 -9.27
N ILE A 101 30.50 -10.96 -8.19
CA ILE A 101 30.21 -12.40 -8.23
C ILE A 101 28.74 -12.70 -8.58
N MET A 102 27.81 -11.78 -8.29
CA MET A 102 26.37 -11.92 -8.55
C MET A 102 25.94 -11.40 -9.93
N LEU A 103 26.83 -10.76 -10.69
CA LEU A 103 26.54 -10.21 -12.01
C LEU A 103 25.84 -11.20 -12.96
N PRO A 104 26.21 -12.50 -13.02
CA PRO A 104 25.53 -13.45 -13.91
C PRO A 104 24.02 -13.60 -13.65
N TYR A 105 23.56 -13.39 -12.40
CA TYR A 105 22.12 -13.43 -12.11
C TYR A 105 21.38 -12.20 -12.62
N TRP A 106 22.02 -11.03 -12.60
CA TRP A 106 21.47 -9.81 -13.20
C TRP A 106 21.34 -9.97 -14.72
N GLU A 107 22.40 -10.44 -15.38
CA GLU A 107 22.38 -10.71 -16.83
C GLU A 107 21.28 -11.73 -17.18
N LEU A 108 21.18 -12.80 -16.41
CA LEU A 108 20.12 -13.79 -16.60
C LEU A 108 18.72 -13.19 -16.42
N ALA A 109 18.51 -12.30 -15.45
CA ALA A 109 17.23 -11.63 -15.24
C ALA A 109 16.81 -10.82 -16.48
N LEU A 110 17.75 -10.09 -17.08
CA LEU A 110 17.51 -9.31 -18.29
C LEU A 110 17.22 -10.21 -19.50
N ILE A 111 17.93 -11.33 -19.64
CA ILE A 111 17.64 -12.35 -20.66
C ILE A 111 16.21 -12.88 -20.50
N LYS A 112 15.79 -13.21 -19.27
CA LYS A 112 14.42 -13.70 -19.01
C LYS A 112 13.36 -12.67 -19.37
N PHE A 113 13.62 -11.39 -19.08
CA PHE A 113 12.72 -10.32 -19.51
C PHE A 113 12.57 -10.26 -21.04
N LYS A 114 13.69 -10.27 -21.77
CA LYS A 114 13.72 -10.25 -23.24
C LYS A 114 13.04 -11.48 -23.86
N SER A 115 13.08 -12.63 -23.19
CA SER A 115 12.40 -13.85 -23.60
C SER A 115 10.93 -13.94 -23.14
N HIS A 116 10.32 -12.84 -22.71
CA HIS A 116 8.94 -12.78 -22.19
C HIS A 116 8.68 -13.68 -20.98
N ARG A 117 9.73 -14.05 -20.25
CA ARG A 117 9.67 -14.84 -19.01
C ARG A 117 9.68 -13.92 -17.79
N PHE A 118 8.57 -13.19 -17.62
CA PHE A 118 8.46 -12.09 -16.65
C PHE A 118 8.56 -12.53 -15.19
N ALA A 119 7.95 -13.68 -14.84
CA ALA A 119 8.04 -14.24 -13.49
C ALA A 119 9.49 -14.60 -13.13
N ASP A 120 10.21 -15.25 -14.04
CA ASP A 120 11.60 -15.65 -13.81
C ASP A 120 12.52 -14.44 -13.67
N CYS A 121 12.28 -13.38 -14.47
CA CYS A 121 12.97 -12.11 -14.31
C CYS A 121 12.70 -11.48 -12.94
N ALA A 122 11.43 -11.39 -12.53
CA ALA A 122 11.04 -10.82 -11.23
C ALA A 122 11.64 -11.60 -10.05
N MET A 123 11.60 -12.93 -10.09
CA MET A 123 12.23 -13.78 -9.07
C MET A 123 13.73 -13.51 -8.95
N LEU A 124 14.46 -13.47 -10.07
CA LEU A 124 15.89 -13.17 -10.07
C LEU A 124 16.17 -11.77 -9.54
N LEU A 125 15.44 -10.75 -10.01
CA LEU A 125 15.60 -9.37 -9.55
C LEU A 125 15.31 -9.21 -8.06
N LEU A 126 14.26 -9.82 -7.52
CA LEU A 126 13.95 -9.73 -6.09
C LEU A 126 15.07 -10.27 -5.21
N MET A 127 15.66 -11.40 -5.60
CA MET A 127 16.83 -11.96 -4.90
C MET A 127 18.02 -11.00 -4.98
N GLN A 128 18.26 -10.43 -6.15
CA GLN A 128 19.39 -9.52 -6.36
C GLN A 128 19.24 -8.17 -5.66
N LEU A 129 18.02 -7.61 -5.65
CA LEU A 129 17.68 -6.40 -4.90
C LEU A 129 17.86 -6.63 -3.40
N GLU A 130 17.48 -7.82 -2.89
CA GLU A 130 17.73 -8.17 -1.49
C GLU A 130 19.22 -8.22 -1.17
N THR A 131 20.03 -8.87 -2.00
CA THR A 131 21.48 -8.95 -1.79
C THR A 131 22.15 -7.57 -1.84
N GLY A 132 21.79 -6.72 -2.80
CA GLY A 132 22.33 -5.36 -2.88
C GLY A 132 21.88 -4.49 -1.70
N LEU A 133 20.58 -4.49 -1.37
CA LEU A 133 20.07 -3.74 -0.21
C LEU A 133 20.63 -4.25 1.11
N ARG A 134 20.90 -5.55 1.26
CA ARG A 134 21.60 -6.12 2.42
C ARG A 134 22.99 -5.52 2.57
N THR A 135 23.71 -5.36 1.47
CA THR A 135 25.06 -4.75 1.45
C THR A 135 24.99 -3.29 1.91
N VAL A 136 24.04 -2.53 1.36
CA VAL A 136 23.83 -1.13 1.75
C VAL A 136 23.44 -1.04 3.22
N PHE A 137 22.46 -1.83 3.66
CA PHE A 137 21.96 -1.90 5.03
C PHE A 137 23.08 -2.21 6.03
N ALA A 138 23.90 -3.23 5.76
CA ALA A 138 24.99 -3.63 6.63
C ALA A 138 26.05 -2.52 6.76
N THR A 139 26.31 -1.81 5.67
CA THR A 139 27.30 -0.73 5.61
C THR A 139 26.84 0.48 6.42
N ILE A 140 25.66 1.02 6.13
CA ILE A 140 25.16 2.26 6.76
C ILE A 140 24.80 2.07 8.24
N ASN A 141 24.32 0.89 8.62
CA ASN A 141 24.05 0.57 10.02
C ASN A 141 25.29 0.06 10.77
N LYS A 142 26.47 0.05 10.13
CA LYS A 142 27.75 -0.39 10.70
C LYS A 142 27.68 -1.79 11.32
N CYS A 143 26.99 -2.72 10.65
CA CYS A 143 26.78 -4.09 11.11
C CYS A 143 27.28 -5.12 10.07
N PRO A 144 28.58 -5.14 9.75
CA PRO A 144 29.14 -5.97 8.67
C PRO A 144 28.89 -7.47 8.86
N ARG A 145 28.79 -7.94 10.12
CA ARG A 145 28.45 -9.33 10.43
C ARG A 145 27.13 -9.78 9.81
N ARG A 146 26.16 -8.86 9.65
CA ARG A 146 24.83 -9.16 9.08
C ARG A 146 24.83 -9.40 7.57
N LEU A 147 25.90 -9.03 6.87
CA LEU A 147 26.03 -9.25 5.43
C LEU A 147 26.01 -10.74 5.04
N LEU A 148 26.62 -11.59 5.87
CA LEU A 148 26.83 -13.03 5.61
C LEU A 148 26.10 -13.93 6.62
N THR A 149 25.05 -13.43 7.28
CA THR A 149 24.31 -14.21 8.28
C THR A 149 23.47 -15.33 7.63
N ALA A 150 24.12 -16.48 7.46
CA ALA A 150 23.49 -17.79 7.40
C ALA A 150 23.98 -18.63 8.59
N GLU A 151 24.16 -18.02 9.76
CA GLU A 151 24.59 -18.70 10.98
C GLU A 151 23.41 -19.43 11.61
N SER A 152 23.64 -20.61 12.22
CA SER A 152 22.57 -21.39 12.87
C SER A 152 21.91 -20.70 14.06
N THR A 153 22.54 -19.65 14.60
CA THR A 153 22.12 -18.89 15.79
C THR A 153 21.53 -17.52 15.48
N ALA A 154 21.55 -17.08 14.21
CA ALA A 154 21.07 -15.77 13.79
C ALA A 154 20.15 -15.88 12.58
N LEU A 155 19.06 -15.12 12.57
CA LEU A 155 18.15 -15.07 11.42
C LEU A 155 18.86 -14.43 10.21
N TYR A 156 18.45 -14.86 9.01
CA TYR A 156 18.90 -14.25 7.77
C TYR A 156 18.54 -12.77 7.74
N THR A 157 19.45 -11.92 7.29
CA THR A 157 19.13 -10.53 6.96
C THR A 157 18.34 -10.47 5.65
N THR A 158 17.02 -10.60 5.74
CA THR A 158 16.04 -10.56 4.64
C THR A 158 15.44 -9.16 4.49
N PHE A 159 14.61 -8.92 3.46
CA PHE A 159 13.83 -7.67 3.36
C PHE A 159 13.05 -7.31 4.62
N ASP A 160 12.56 -8.28 5.40
CA ASP A 160 11.82 -7.99 6.63
C ASP A 160 12.70 -7.23 7.63
N GLU A 161 13.95 -7.67 7.77
CA GLU A 161 14.93 -7.01 8.64
C GLU A 161 15.50 -5.73 8.01
N ILE A 162 15.75 -5.74 6.71
CA ILE A 162 16.31 -4.60 5.96
C ILE A 162 15.35 -3.40 5.98
N LEU A 163 14.04 -3.66 5.87
CA LEU A 163 12.98 -2.65 5.78
C LEU A 163 12.30 -2.36 7.13
N ALA A 164 12.78 -2.95 8.22
CA ALA A 164 12.27 -2.69 9.57
C ALA A 164 12.61 -1.27 10.05
N LYS A 165 11.76 -0.71 10.90
CA LYS A 165 11.98 0.62 11.51
C LYS A 165 13.18 0.65 12.46
N HIS A 166 13.36 -0.43 13.23
CA HIS A 166 14.42 -0.56 14.21
C HIS A 166 15.20 -1.85 13.96
N LEU A 167 16.48 -1.82 14.33
CA LEU A 167 17.35 -2.98 14.39
C LEU A 167 17.01 -3.83 15.63
N ASN A 168 17.54 -5.06 15.67
CA ASN A 168 17.28 -6.00 16.78
C ASN A 168 17.80 -5.48 18.14
N ASP A 169 18.76 -4.55 18.14
CA ASP A 169 19.28 -3.88 19.34
C ASP A 169 18.51 -2.61 19.72
N GLY A 170 17.36 -2.35 19.07
CA GLY A 170 16.49 -1.20 19.31
C GLY A 170 16.94 0.09 18.63
N LYS A 171 18.11 0.12 17.98
CA LYS A 171 18.57 1.32 17.25
C LYS A 171 17.71 1.58 16.02
N VAL A 172 17.59 2.85 15.65
CA VAL A 172 16.88 3.25 14.42
C VAL A 172 17.66 2.77 13.20
N ASN A 173 16.96 2.11 12.27
CA ASN A 173 17.52 1.71 11.00
C ASN A 173 17.85 2.96 10.16
N GLN A 174 19.08 3.07 9.67
CA GLN A 174 19.55 4.22 8.88
C GLN A 174 19.22 4.10 7.38
N LEU A 175 18.75 2.95 6.91
CA LEU A 175 18.39 2.73 5.50
C LEU A 175 17.34 3.70 4.98
N PRO A 176 16.25 4.00 5.73
CA PRO A 176 15.26 4.95 5.24
C PRO A 176 15.81 6.37 5.05
N LEU A 177 16.69 6.82 5.95
CA LEU A 177 17.34 8.13 5.82
C LEU A 177 18.30 8.16 4.62
N PHE A 178 19.04 7.06 4.39
CA PHE A 178 19.97 6.96 3.28
C PHE A 178 19.26 6.87 1.92
N LEU A 179 18.23 6.03 1.80
CA LEU A 179 17.48 5.86 0.55
C LEU A 179 16.49 7.00 0.29
N GLY A 180 16.04 7.70 1.32
CA GLY A 180 15.01 8.72 1.21
C GLY A 180 13.60 8.12 1.11
N GLU A 181 12.62 8.96 1.43
CA GLU A 181 11.20 8.58 1.52
C GLU A 181 10.65 7.95 0.22
N PRO A 182 10.86 8.52 -0.98
CA PRO A 182 10.22 7.98 -2.19
C PRO A 182 10.67 6.55 -2.53
N ALA A 183 11.97 6.25 -2.37
CA ALA A 183 12.50 4.91 -2.62
C ALA A 183 12.01 3.91 -1.58
N MET A 184 11.90 4.32 -0.32
CA MET A 184 11.38 3.48 0.75
C MET A 184 9.90 3.18 0.59
N GLU A 185 9.10 4.18 0.23
CA GLU A 185 7.67 4.00 -0.04
C GLU A 185 7.45 3.02 -1.19
N PHE A 186 8.25 3.08 -2.27
CA PHE A 186 8.18 2.09 -3.34
C PHE A 186 8.45 0.67 -2.84
N LEU A 187 9.54 0.50 -2.06
CA LEU A 187 9.91 -0.81 -1.51
C LEU A 187 8.82 -1.36 -0.59
N TRP A 188 8.25 -0.54 0.30
CA TRP A 188 7.17 -0.97 1.19
C TRP A 188 5.89 -1.29 0.44
N ASP A 189 5.51 -0.50 -0.57
CA ASP A 189 4.35 -0.78 -1.42
C ASP A 189 4.52 -2.12 -2.14
N PHE A 190 5.66 -2.36 -2.79
CA PHE A 190 5.86 -3.56 -3.60
C PHE A 190 6.07 -4.84 -2.79
N LEU A 191 6.67 -4.72 -1.61
CA LEU A 191 7.15 -5.88 -0.85
C LEU A 191 6.38 -6.14 0.44
N ASN A 192 5.87 -5.11 1.14
CA ASN A 192 5.44 -5.25 2.54
C ASN A 192 3.95 -4.97 2.77
N HIS A 193 3.40 -3.88 2.22
CA HIS A 193 2.03 -3.47 2.53
C HIS A 193 1.01 -4.58 2.22
N GLN A 194 0.16 -4.91 3.21
CA GLN A 194 -0.75 -6.06 3.13
C GLN A 194 -1.69 -6.02 1.92
N GLU A 195 -2.14 -4.82 1.57
CA GLU A 195 -3.00 -4.54 0.42
C GLU A 195 -2.23 -4.26 -0.87
N GLY A 196 -0.90 -4.18 -0.78
CA GLY A 196 0.02 -4.08 -1.90
C GLY A 196 0.20 -5.40 -2.63
N PRO A 197 0.93 -5.40 -3.75
CA PRO A 197 1.18 -6.59 -4.55
C PRO A 197 1.92 -7.69 -3.78
N ARG A 198 2.75 -7.33 -2.79
CA ARG A 198 3.59 -8.26 -1.99
C ARG A 198 4.26 -9.29 -2.88
N VAL A 199 4.88 -8.81 -3.96
CA VAL A 199 5.29 -9.62 -5.13
C VAL A 199 6.15 -10.80 -4.68
N ARG A 200 7.06 -10.55 -3.74
CA ARG A 200 7.91 -11.56 -3.13
C ARG A 200 7.11 -12.67 -2.44
N ASP A 201 6.25 -12.31 -1.50
CA ASP A 201 5.49 -13.28 -0.70
C ASP A 201 4.64 -14.14 -1.62
N ARG A 202 3.91 -13.50 -2.56
CA ARG A 202 3.02 -14.17 -3.51
C ARG A 202 3.78 -15.15 -4.41
N LEU A 203 4.97 -14.77 -4.88
CA LEU A 203 5.84 -15.68 -5.66
C LEU A 203 6.34 -16.85 -4.80
N SER A 204 6.83 -16.58 -3.60
CA SER A 204 7.40 -17.61 -2.71
C SER A 204 6.36 -18.63 -2.22
N HIS A 205 5.11 -18.20 -2.04
CA HIS A 205 3.99 -19.06 -1.66
C HIS A 205 3.34 -19.77 -2.86
N GLY A 206 3.78 -19.50 -4.08
CA GLY A 206 3.20 -20.08 -5.29
C GLY A 206 1.75 -19.65 -5.52
N GLU A 207 1.36 -18.48 -5.02
CA GLU A 207 -0.01 -17.97 -5.14
C GLU A 207 -0.29 -17.38 -6.51
N VAL A 208 0.74 -17.06 -7.30
CA VAL A 208 0.62 -16.44 -8.62
C VAL A 208 0.98 -17.42 -9.72
N SER A 209 0.30 -17.28 -10.87
CA SER A 209 0.62 -18.06 -12.06
C SER A 209 1.92 -17.55 -12.69
N LEU A 210 2.93 -18.43 -12.86
CA LEU A 210 4.19 -18.04 -13.50
C LEU A 210 4.00 -17.72 -15.00
N PRO A 211 3.25 -18.51 -15.80
CA PRO A 211 3.01 -18.17 -17.20
C PRO A 211 2.14 -16.92 -17.38
N GLY A 212 1.22 -16.67 -16.44
CA GLY A 212 0.32 -15.50 -16.45
C GLY A 212 0.81 -14.32 -15.62
N PHE A 213 2.12 -14.26 -15.30
CA PHE A 213 2.65 -13.21 -14.45
C PHE A 213 2.66 -11.86 -15.20
N PRO A 214 2.10 -10.78 -14.61
CA PRO A 214 1.96 -9.51 -15.32
C PRO A 214 3.31 -8.90 -15.68
N LYS A 215 3.47 -8.48 -16.93
CA LYS A 215 4.67 -7.79 -17.41
C LYS A 215 4.90 -6.50 -16.62
N GLU A 216 3.83 -5.81 -16.26
CA GLU A 216 3.85 -4.52 -15.61
C GLU A 216 4.56 -4.57 -14.25
N ILE A 217 4.37 -5.64 -13.48
CA ILE A 217 5.08 -5.81 -12.20
C ILE A 217 6.60 -5.89 -12.43
N THR A 218 7.02 -6.66 -13.44
CA THR A 218 8.44 -6.78 -13.79
C THR A 218 8.99 -5.46 -14.36
N ASP A 219 8.20 -4.72 -15.14
CA ASP A 219 8.58 -3.38 -15.61
C ASP A 219 8.86 -2.44 -14.43
N GLN A 220 7.98 -2.41 -13.42
CA GLN A 220 8.17 -1.55 -12.25
C GLN A 220 9.46 -1.91 -11.47
N LEU A 221 9.74 -3.22 -11.29
CA LEU A 221 10.96 -3.67 -10.62
C LEU A 221 12.23 -3.31 -11.39
N LEU A 222 12.23 -3.47 -12.72
CA LEU A 222 13.35 -3.10 -13.58
C LEU A 222 13.57 -1.58 -13.61
N ALA A 223 12.50 -0.81 -13.76
CA ALA A 223 12.57 0.65 -13.76
C ALA A 223 13.10 1.19 -12.43
N PHE A 224 12.60 0.66 -11.30
CA PHE A 224 13.13 1.00 -9.98
C PHE A 224 14.60 0.57 -9.83
N SER A 225 14.98 -0.59 -10.37
CA SER A 225 16.38 -1.05 -10.35
C SER A 225 17.30 -0.06 -11.08
N VAL A 226 16.91 0.51 -12.22
CA VAL A 226 17.70 1.54 -12.91
C VAL A 226 17.93 2.75 -11.99
N VAL A 227 16.87 3.27 -11.38
CA VAL A 227 16.97 4.43 -10.48
C VAL A 227 17.85 4.12 -9.27
N LEU A 228 17.70 2.93 -8.68
CA LEU A 228 18.49 2.51 -7.54
C LEU A 228 19.97 2.36 -7.91
N LEU A 229 20.29 1.65 -8.99
CA LEU A 229 21.67 1.40 -9.41
C LEU A 229 22.42 2.68 -9.78
N LEU A 230 21.74 3.67 -10.36
CA LEU A 230 22.32 4.98 -10.67
C LEU A 230 22.87 5.72 -9.44
N ARG A 231 22.36 5.40 -8.24
CA ARG A 231 22.85 6.01 -6.98
C ARG A 231 24.17 5.42 -6.50
N PHE A 232 24.60 4.32 -7.10
CA PHE A 232 25.79 3.56 -6.70
C PHE A 232 26.82 3.48 -7.82
N VAL A 233 26.78 4.42 -8.76
CA VAL A 233 27.72 4.60 -9.87
C VAL A 233 28.40 5.95 -9.68
N ASP A 234 29.63 6.10 -10.17
CA ASP A 234 30.37 7.38 -10.15
C ASP A 234 29.54 8.52 -10.76
N GLU A 235 29.62 9.71 -10.18
CA GLU A 235 28.76 10.85 -10.59
C GLU A 235 28.90 11.20 -12.07
N ASP A 236 30.13 11.17 -12.61
CA ASP A 236 30.41 11.41 -14.02
C ASP A 236 29.74 10.40 -14.95
N VAL A 237 29.62 9.16 -14.51
CA VAL A 237 28.96 8.10 -15.28
C VAL A 237 27.45 8.20 -15.12
N ALA A 238 26.97 8.52 -13.91
CA ALA A 238 25.56 8.69 -13.63
C ALA A 238 24.96 9.88 -14.40
N SER A 239 25.70 10.98 -14.56
CA SER A 239 25.28 12.16 -15.32
C SER A 239 25.00 11.82 -16.78
N VAL A 240 25.90 11.07 -17.44
CA VAL A 240 25.75 10.60 -18.82
C VAL A 240 24.46 9.78 -19.00
N PHE A 241 24.15 8.89 -18.06
CA PHE A 241 22.90 8.12 -18.15
C PHE A 241 21.66 8.98 -17.89
N LYS A 242 21.75 9.97 -16.99
CA LYS A 242 20.64 10.89 -16.66
C LYS A 242 20.29 11.86 -17.80
N GLU A 243 21.16 12.04 -18.79
CA GLU A 243 20.85 12.81 -20.01
C GLU A 243 19.84 12.09 -20.92
N LYS A 244 19.82 10.75 -20.88
CA LYS A 244 18.88 9.95 -21.68
C LYS A 244 17.45 10.22 -21.23
N ALA A 245 16.56 10.58 -22.17
CA ALA A 245 15.20 11.02 -21.88
C ALA A 245 14.39 10.00 -21.08
N ALA A 246 14.51 8.71 -21.43
CA ALA A 246 13.84 7.63 -20.71
C ALA A 246 14.30 7.55 -19.24
N VAL A 247 15.62 7.64 -18.99
CA VAL A 247 16.20 7.57 -17.63
C VAL A 247 15.81 8.80 -16.81
N LYS A 248 15.87 9.99 -17.40
CA LYS A 248 15.44 11.24 -16.76
C LYS A 248 13.99 11.17 -16.29
N SER A 249 13.12 10.59 -17.12
CA SER A 249 11.71 10.35 -16.77
C SER A 249 11.58 9.39 -15.57
N LEU A 250 12.32 8.28 -15.57
CA LEU A 250 12.31 7.32 -14.46
C LEU A 250 12.78 7.94 -13.14
N VAL A 251 13.87 8.71 -13.17
CA VAL A 251 14.41 9.39 -11.97
C VAL A 251 13.37 10.38 -11.42
N ARG A 252 12.77 11.22 -12.27
CA ARG A 252 11.72 12.16 -11.85
C ARG A 252 10.51 11.45 -11.23
N LEU A 253 10.06 10.35 -11.83
CA LEU A 253 8.93 9.57 -11.31
C LEU A 253 9.26 8.90 -9.97
N ALA A 254 10.50 8.43 -9.80
CA ALA A 254 10.95 7.83 -8.56
C ALA A 254 11.13 8.86 -7.44
N GLU A 255 11.64 10.06 -7.74
CA GLU A 255 11.76 11.16 -6.77
C GLU A 255 10.40 11.68 -6.31
N GLY A 256 9.40 11.66 -7.20
CA GLY A 256 8.01 12.02 -6.89
C GLY A 256 7.15 10.84 -6.41
N TYR A 257 7.75 9.68 -6.12
CA TYR A 257 6.98 8.52 -5.67
C TYR A 257 6.33 8.82 -4.32
N SER A 258 5.04 8.49 -4.23
CA SER A 258 4.30 8.48 -2.97
C SER A 258 3.63 7.13 -2.75
N ALA A 259 3.53 6.69 -1.50
CA ALA A 259 2.89 5.43 -1.16
C ALA A 259 1.46 5.39 -1.70
N ARG A 260 1.09 4.26 -2.30
CA ARG A 260 -0.20 3.98 -2.94
C ARG A 260 -0.97 2.88 -2.22
N PHE A 261 -0.25 1.92 -1.64
CA PHE A 261 -0.83 0.78 -0.92
C PHE A 261 -0.82 0.97 0.59
N HIS A 262 -0.10 1.98 1.10
CA HIS A 262 -0.21 2.41 2.48
C HIS A 262 -1.68 2.72 2.85
N PRO A 263 -2.20 2.29 4.01
CA PRO A 263 -3.60 2.48 4.39
C PRO A 263 -4.08 3.93 4.29
N LEU A 264 -3.25 4.89 4.72
CA LEU A 264 -3.57 6.32 4.62
C LEU A 264 -3.72 6.79 3.17
N ALA A 265 -2.86 6.32 2.26
CA ALA A 265 -2.92 6.69 0.84
C ALA A 265 -4.16 6.11 0.17
N ARG A 266 -4.51 4.86 0.46
CA ARG A 266 -5.75 4.24 -0.03
C ARG A 266 -6.98 4.96 0.47
N LEU A 267 -6.99 5.35 1.75
CA LEU A 267 -8.09 6.09 2.32
C LEU A 267 -8.24 7.48 1.70
N LYS A 268 -7.13 8.21 1.48
CA LYS A 268 -7.13 9.46 0.71
C LYS A 268 -7.75 9.28 -0.68
N LYS A 269 -7.36 8.23 -1.41
CA LYS A 269 -7.91 7.92 -2.73
C LYS A 269 -9.41 7.60 -2.69
N GLN A 270 -9.86 6.86 -1.67
CA GLN A 270 -11.28 6.55 -1.46
C GLN A 270 -12.08 7.83 -1.19
N VAL A 271 -11.60 8.70 -0.29
CA VAL A 271 -12.22 10.00 0.00
C VAL A 271 -12.37 10.84 -1.28
N LEU A 272 -11.30 10.97 -2.08
CA LEU A 272 -11.34 11.70 -3.36
C LEU A 272 -12.25 11.04 -4.40
N SER A 273 -12.45 9.72 -4.35
CA SER A 273 -13.39 9.03 -5.23
C SER A 273 -14.83 9.30 -4.81
N CYS A 274 -15.12 9.21 -3.51
CA CYS A 274 -16.44 9.51 -2.94
C CYS A 274 -16.83 10.97 -3.22
N GLU A 275 -15.89 11.89 -3.05
CA GLU A 275 -16.09 13.32 -3.34
C GLU A 275 -16.52 13.53 -4.80
N ARG A 276 -15.79 12.95 -5.76
CA ARG A 276 -16.16 13.01 -7.18
C ARG A 276 -17.53 12.40 -7.47
N SER A 277 -17.86 11.29 -6.82
CA SER A 277 -19.18 10.65 -6.95
C SER A 277 -20.31 11.51 -6.38
N LEU A 278 -20.07 12.25 -5.30
CA LEU A 278 -21.07 13.15 -4.72
C LEU A 278 -21.25 14.44 -5.52
N ARG A 279 -20.24 14.90 -6.28
CA ARG A 279 -20.36 16.12 -7.12
C ARG A 279 -21.48 16.04 -8.14
N VAL A 280 -21.82 14.83 -8.60
CA VAL A 280 -22.87 14.63 -9.61
C VAL A 280 -24.27 14.44 -9.00
N TRP A 281 -24.39 14.25 -7.68
CA TRP A 281 -25.67 13.99 -7.02
C TRP A 281 -26.69 15.14 -7.09
N PRO A 282 -26.29 16.43 -6.92
CA PRO A 282 -27.22 17.55 -7.08
C PRO A 282 -27.84 17.67 -8.47
N LEU A 283 -27.27 16.98 -9.48
CA LEU A 283 -27.72 17.00 -10.87
C LEU A 283 -28.62 15.80 -11.22
N LEU A 284 -28.90 14.90 -10.27
CA LEU A 284 -29.73 13.73 -10.53
C LEU A 284 -31.22 14.13 -10.61
N PRO A 285 -31.94 13.73 -11.67
CA PRO A 285 -33.37 14.02 -11.80
C PRO A 285 -34.17 13.29 -10.71
N LEU A 286 -35.15 13.97 -10.11
CA LEU A 286 -36.11 13.32 -9.23
C LEU A 286 -37.04 12.41 -10.07
N PRO A 287 -37.38 11.20 -9.59
CA PRO A 287 -38.48 10.43 -10.15
C PRO A 287 -39.80 11.25 -10.09
N GLU A 288 -40.56 11.30 -11.18
CA GLU A 288 -41.81 12.09 -11.29
C GLU A 288 -42.85 11.74 -10.21
N GLU A 289 -42.84 10.50 -9.73
CA GLU A 289 -43.73 10.00 -8.66
C GLU A 289 -43.31 10.53 -7.27
N ALA A 290 -42.01 10.69 -7.02
CA ALA A 290 -41.48 11.24 -5.77
C ALA A 290 -41.66 12.77 -5.70
N ALA A 291 -41.62 13.46 -6.85
CA ALA A 291 -41.83 14.91 -6.93
C ALA A 291 -43.26 15.35 -6.50
N ARG A 292 -44.25 14.46 -6.62
CA ARG A 292 -45.64 14.73 -6.19
C ARG A 292 -45.85 14.48 -4.69
N GLU A 293 -45.11 13.55 -4.07
CA GLU A 293 -45.13 13.32 -2.63
C GLU A 293 -44.25 14.32 -1.85
N THR A 294 -43.17 14.84 -2.44
CA THR A 294 -42.30 15.86 -1.81
C THR A 294 -42.97 17.23 -1.70
N ALA A 295 -43.91 17.56 -2.59
CA ALA A 295 -44.69 18.81 -2.50
C ALA A 295 -45.55 18.91 -1.22
N GLY A 296 -45.82 17.79 -0.53
CA GLY A 296 -46.49 17.77 0.79
C GLY A 296 -45.53 17.80 2.00
N LEU A 297 -44.22 17.69 1.77
CA LEU A 297 -43.15 17.63 2.79
C LEU A 297 -42.20 18.85 2.77
N GLU A 298 -42.35 19.75 1.80
CA GLU A 298 -41.74 21.08 1.80
C GLU A 298 -42.22 21.86 3.04
N GLY A 299 -41.46 21.79 4.13
CA GLY A 299 -41.78 22.49 5.39
C GLY A 299 -41.67 21.66 6.67
N ASN A 300 -41.10 20.45 6.65
CA ASN A 300 -40.92 19.71 7.89
C ASN A 300 -39.81 20.36 8.77
N SER A 301 -40.16 20.76 10.00
CA SER A 301 -39.25 21.44 10.97
C SER A 301 -37.91 20.71 11.13
N GLU A 302 -37.91 19.39 11.05
CA GLU A 302 -36.74 18.54 11.23
C GLU A 302 -35.74 18.65 10.06
N THR A 303 -36.22 18.77 8.82
CA THR A 303 -35.36 18.97 7.64
C THR A 303 -34.67 20.34 7.68
N ASN A 304 -35.40 21.38 8.08
CA ASN A 304 -34.84 22.72 8.24
C ASN A 304 -33.82 22.78 9.38
N ALA A 305 -34.06 22.07 10.48
CA ALA A 305 -33.10 21.93 11.58
C ALA A 305 -31.81 21.24 11.11
N CYS A 306 -31.91 20.17 10.32
CA CYS A 306 -30.74 19.50 9.73
C CYS A 306 -29.93 20.44 8.83
N ASN A 307 -30.58 21.20 7.94
CA ASN A 307 -29.91 22.13 7.04
C ASN A 307 -29.13 23.22 7.80
N SER A 308 -29.78 23.84 8.80
CA SER A 308 -29.12 24.83 9.66
C SER A 308 -27.90 24.24 10.38
N LEU A 309 -28.03 23.00 10.86
CA LEU A 309 -26.96 22.30 11.56
C LEU A 309 -25.78 21.94 10.63
N ILE A 310 -26.05 21.53 9.40
CA ILE A 310 -25.02 21.26 8.39
C ILE A 310 -24.25 22.54 8.06
N LEU A 311 -24.94 23.65 7.76
CA LEU A 311 -24.29 24.92 7.43
C LEU A 311 -23.36 25.38 8.55
N ARG A 312 -23.84 25.29 9.81
CA ARG A 312 -23.06 25.63 10.98
C ARG A 312 -21.81 24.77 11.12
N LEU A 313 -21.96 23.44 11.08
CA LEU A 313 -20.83 22.52 11.21
C LEU A 313 -19.82 22.68 10.07
N THR A 314 -20.31 22.92 8.86
CA THR A 314 -19.44 23.11 7.69
C THR A 314 -18.64 24.40 7.84
N SER A 315 -19.27 25.50 8.25
CA SER A 315 -18.58 26.76 8.57
C SER A 315 -17.53 26.57 9.66
N ASP A 316 -17.88 25.88 10.75
CA ASP A 316 -16.96 25.60 11.85
C ASP A 316 -15.73 24.83 11.34
N LEU A 317 -15.93 23.82 10.48
CA LEU A 317 -14.85 23.01 9.91
C LEU A 317 -13.98 23.77 8.90
N TYR A 318 -14.52 24.72 8.13
CA TYR A 318 -13.71 25.54 7.21
C TYR A 318 -12.65 26.35 7.93
N HIS A 319 -12.90 26.77 9.18
CA HIS A 319 -11.89 27.44 9.99
C HIS A 319 -10.69 26.54 10.35
N HIS A 320 -10.76 25.23 10.07
CA HIS A 320 -9.66 24.28 10.26
C HIS A 320 -8.98 23.88 8.95
N LEU A 321 -9.41 24.41 7.79
CA LEU A 321 -8.73 24.16 6.53
C LEU A 321 -7.43 24.97 6.43
N PRO A 322 -6.33 24.39 5.88
CA PRO A 322 -5.16 25.17 5.47
C PRO A 322 -5.54 26.17 4.36
N GLU A 323 -4.96 27.37 4.39
CA GLU A 323 -5.31 28.53 3.51
C GLU A 323 -5.28 28.25 2.00
N ASN A 324 -4.71 27.12 1.53
CA ASN A 324 -4.47 26.84 0.11
C ASN A 324 -5.40 25.79 -0.55
N HIS A 325 -6.51 25.36 0.08
CA HIS A 325 -7.43 24.37 -0.53
C HIS A 325 -8.88 24.85 -0.56
N CYS A 326 -9.15 25.86 -1.37
CA CYS A 326 -10.51 26.34 -1.65
C CYS A 326 -11.20 25.41 -2.67
N VAL A 327 -11.66 24.24 -2.24
CA VAL A 327 -12.36 23.25 -3.11
C VAL A 327 -13.88 23.25 -2.89
N PHE A 328 -14.37 24.05 -1.94
CA PHE A 328 -15.75 23.96 -1.46
C PHE A 328 -16.57 25.26 -1.55
N THR A 329 -16.18 26.20 -2.41
CA THR A 329 -17.02 27.36 -2.74
C THR A 329 -18.17 26.90 -3.64
N GLY A 330 -19.29 26.52 -3.04
CA GLY A 330 -20.51 26.11 -3.76
C GLY A 330 -21.69 25.65 -2.90
N LEU A 331 -21.60 25.76 -1.57
CA LEU A 331 -22.67 25.34 -0.65
C LEU A 331 -23.79 26.39 -0.48
N ASP A 332 -23.62 27.60 -1.01
CA ASP A 332 -24.56 28.71 -0.76
C ASP A 332 -25.89 28.59 -1.52
N ASN A 333 -26.02 27.63 -2.46
CA ASN A 333 -27.21 27.47 -3.31
C ASN A 333 -27.69 26.01 -3.38
N LEU A 334 -27.90 25.35 -2.24
CA LEU A 334 -28.47 23.99 -2.25
C LEU A 334 -30.01 24.02 -2.12
N PRO A 335 -30.78 23.63 -3.15
CA PRO A 335 -32.23 23.61 -3.06
C PRO A 335 -32.73 22.48 -2.13
N ILE A 336 -33.95 22.63 -1.63
CA ILE A 336 -34.53 21.83 -0.53
C ILE A 336 -35.30 20.65 -1.12
N ASP A 337 -34.83 19.42 -0.89
CA ASP A 337 -35.57 18.16 -1.09
C ASP A 337 -34.90 17.06 -0.24
N ASN A 338 -35.61 15.99 0.13
CA ASN A 338 -35.06 14.92 1.00
C ASN A 338 -33.82 14.21 0.40
N VAL A 339 -33.76 14.08 -0.93
CA VAL A 339 -32.57 13.60 -1.66
C VAL A 339 -31.42 14.63 -1.60
N LYS A 340 -31.76 15.91 -1.49
CA LYS A 340 -30.83 17.04 -1.37
C LYS A 340 -30.32 17.26 0.05
N LEU A 341 -30.90 16.66 1.10
CA LEU A 341 -30.32 16.65 2.47
C LEU A 341 -29.17 15.65 2.62
N LEU A 342 -29.23 14.53 1.89
CA LEU A 342 -28.22 13.47 1.98
C LEU A 342 -26.88 13.90 1.40
N SER A 343 -26.89 14.55 0.23
CA SER A 343 -25.68 15.05 -0.42
C SER A 343 -24.82 15.93 0.53
N PRO A 344 -25.33 17.03 1.13
CA PRO A 344 -24.55 17.89 2.01
C PRO A 344 -24.18 17.23 3.33
N THR A 345 -25.01 16.30 3.86
CA THR A 345 -24.63 15.49 5.02
C THR A 345 -23.43 14.58 4.70
N LEU A 346 -23.43 13.94 3.53
CA LEU A 346 -22.32 13.09 3.09
C LEU A 346 -21.06 13.92 2.80
N TYR A 347 -21.21 15.12 2.22
CA TYR A 347 -20.10 16.07 2.09
C TYR A 347 -19.52 16.49 3.43
N LEU A 348 -20.37 16.80 4.41
CA LEU A 348 -19.92 17.12 5.77
C LEU A 348 -19.13 15.94 6.38
N ILE A 349 -19.62 14.70 6.22
CA ILE A 349 -18.89 13.50 6.67
C ILE A 349 -17.56 13.37 5.94
N LEU A 350 -17.49 13.59 4.62
CA LEU A 350 -16.23 13.54 3.87
C LEU A 350 -15.26 14.63 4.32
N LEU A 351 -15.74 15.84 4.59
CA LEU A 351 -14.95 16.95 5.12
C LEU A 351 -14.38 16.62 6.50
N LEU A 352 -15.22 16.09 7.40
CA LEU A 352 -14.81 15.57 8.71
C LEU A 352 -13.72 14.50 8.55
N ILE A 353 -13.93 13.49 7.71
CA ILE A 353 -12.95 12.43 7.46
C ILE A 353 -11.65 13.01 6.91
N ALA A 354 -11.71 13.93 5.95
CA ALA A 354 -10.52 14.56 5.38
C ALA A 354 -9.71 15.33 6.42
N LEU A 355 -10.37 16.13 7.28
CA LEU A 355 -9.72 16.86 8.36
C LEU A 355 -9.09 15.93 9.40
N GLU A 356 -9.79 14.86 9.77
CA GLU A 356 -9.26 13.84 10.68
C GLU A 356 -8.05 13.11 10.08
N LEU A 357 -8.05 12.85 8.77
CA LEU A 357 -6.93 12.21 8.08
C LEU A 357 -5.69 13.11 8.00
N VAL A 358 -5.87 14.40 7.77
CA VAL A 358 -4.76 15.38 7.79
C VAL A 358 -4.12 15.42 9.19
N ASN A 359 -4.95 15.31 10.24
CA ASN A 359 -4.51 15.38 11.63
C ASN A 359 -4.26 14.02 12.28
N ILE A 360 -4.14 12.94 11.50
CA ILE A 360 -4.01 11.56 12.01
C ILE A 360 -2.80 11.35 12.93
N HIS A 361 -1.74 12.14 12.74
CA HIS A 361 -0.54 12.10 13.58
C HIS A 361 -0.83 12.49 15.04
N MET A 362 -1.85 13.34 15.27
CA MET A 362 -2.28 13.80 16.59
C MET A 362 -2.97 12.72 17.42
N VAL A 363 -3.27 11.55 16.84
CA VAL A 363 -3.89 10.43 17.58
C VAL A 363 -3.05 10.03 18.79
N HIS A 364 -1.72 10.08 18.68
CA HIS A 364 -0.80 9.76 19.79
C HIS A 364 -0.89 10.75 20.95
N GLY A 365 -1.42 11.96 20.74
CA GLY A 365 -1.64 12.95 21.78
C GLY A 365 -2.88 12.66 22.64
N LYS A 366 -3.70 11.67 22.29
CA LYS A 366 -4.88 11.29 23.08
C LYS A 366 -4.51 10.30 24.19
N ASN A 367 -5.00 10.54 25.40
CA ASN A 367 -4.94 9.53 26.46
C ASN A 367 -5.91 8.36 26.17
N ALA A 368 -5.80 7.27 26.93
CA ALA A 368 -6.59 6.05 26.70
C ALA A 368 -8.12 6.30 26.72
N HIS A 369 -8.60 7.19 27.59
CA HIS A 369 -10.02 7.52 27.70
C HIS A 369 -10.49 8.37 26.51
N GLU A 370 -9.75 9.41 26.14
CA GLU A 370 -10.02 10.25 24.97
C GLU A 370 -10.00 9.44 23.67
N TYR A 371 -9.05 8.50 23.56
CA TYR A 371 -8.96 7.59 22.42
C TYR A 371 -10.19 6.69 22.32
N GLN A 372 -10.68 6.14 23.44
CA GLN A 372 -11.91 5.36 23.46
C GLN A 372 -13.14 6.18 23.07
N GLN A 373 -13.25 7.43 23.55
CA GLN A 373 -14.33 8.33 23.17
C GLN A 373 -14.29 8.66 21.67
N TYR A 374 -13.09 8.94 21.15
CA TYR A 374 -12.86 9.16 19.72
C TYR A 374 -13.25 7.95 18.87
N LEU A 375 -12.84 6.74 19.25
CA LEU A 375 -13.25 5.52 18.57
C LEU A 375 -14.76 5.29 18.62
N LYS A 376 -15.42 5.55 19.75
CA LYS A 376 -16.88 5.46 19.87
C LYS A 376 -17.57 6.43 18.90
N PHE A 377 -17.05 7.64 18.75
CA PHE A 377 -17.55 8.62 17.79
C PHE A 377 -17.41 8.12 16.34
N LEU A 378 -16.22 7.67 15.93
CA LEU A 378 -16.00 7.13 14.59
C LEU A 378 -16.89 5.92 14.28
N LYS A 379 -17.06 5.01 15.26
CA LYS A 379 -18.00 3.87 15.14
C LYS A 379 -19.45 4.33 14.97
N SER A 380 -19.85 5.42 15.62
CA SER A 380 -21.19 5.96 15.46
C SER A 380 -21.43 6.56 14.06
N LEU A 381 -20.40 7.17 13.46
CA LEU A 381 -20.45 7.64 12.07
C LEU A 381 -20.52 6.48 11.08
N LEU A 382 -19.70 5.44 11.29
CA LEU A 382 -19.75 4.22 10.48
C LEU A 382 -21.15 3.58 10.54
N GLN A 383 -21.68 3.39 11.75
CA GLN A 383 -23.01 2.82 11.96
C GLN A 383 -24.10 3.66 11.27
N TYR A 384 -23.99 4.98 11.28
CA TYR A 384 -24.90 5.87 10.55
C TYR A 384 -24.81 5.61 9.04
N THR A 385 -23.61 5.54 8.45
CA THR A 385 -23.44 5.30 7.01
C THR A 385 -23.94 3.92 6.57
N GLU A 386 -23.76 2.88 7.40
CA GLU A 386 -24.30 1.53 7.14
C GLU A 386 -25.83 1.52 7.19
N ASN A 387 -26.40 2.18 8.21
CA ASN A 387 -27.85 2.29 8.34
C ASN A 387 -28.45 3.10 7.19
N LEU A 388 -27.80 4.19 6.78
CA LEU A 388 -28.20 4.99 5.64
C LEU A 388 -28.29 4.11 4.38
N ALA A 389 -27.21 3.40 4.04
CA ALA A 389 -27.19 2.50 2.89
C ALA A 389 -28.30 1.43 2.94
N ALA A 390 -28.57 0.88 4.13
CA ALA A 390 -29.62 -0.11 4.31
C ALA A 390 -31.03 0.49 4.19
N HIS A 391 -31.26 1.74 4.62
CA HIS A 391 -32.58 2.38 4.61
C HIS A 391 -32.92 2.96 3.23
N THR A 392 -31.91 3.41 2.48
CA THR A 392 -32.06 3.91 1.10
C THR A 392 -31.99 2.80 0.05
N SER A 393 -31.95 1.53 0.45
CA SER A 393 -31.97 0.42 -0.52
C SER A 393 -33.35 0.33 -1.20
N PRO A 394 -33.42 -0.10 -2.47
CA PRO A 394 -34.68 -0.25 -3.19
C PRO A 394 -35.70 -1.12 -2.45
N GLU A 395 -35.24 -2.11 -1.69
CA GLU A 395 -36.08 -3.04 -0.95
C GLU A 395 -36.70 -2.43 0.31
N LYS A 396 -36.01 -1.49 0.97
CA LYS A 396 -36.51 -0.88 2.22
C LYS A 396 -37.20 0.45 1.98
N ASN A 397 -36.62 1.32 1.16
CA ASN A 397 -37.17 2.62 0.77
C ASN A 397 -37.65 3.51 1.95
N LYS A 398 -36.90 3.54 3.06
CA LYS A 398 -37.28 4.18 4.34
C LYS A 398 -36.75 5.62 4.46
N TRP A 399 -37.32 6.55 3.69
CA TRP A 399 -36.83 7.94 3.62
C TRP A 399 -37.13 8.80 4.85
N VAL A 400 -38.27 8.60 5.51
CA VAL A 400 -38.64 9.37 6.73
C VAL A 400 -37.72 9.00 7.91
N GLU A 401 -37.46 7.71 8.10
CA GLU A 401 -36.51 7.23 9.10
C GLU A 401 -35.09 7.70 8.79
N THR A 402 -34.74 7.79 7.50
CA THR A 402 -33.45 8.33 7.07
C THR A 402 -33.25 9.77 7.53
N VAL A 403 -34.26 10.64 7.40
CA VAL A 403 -34.16 12.04 7.88
C VAL A 403 -33.92 12.11 9.40
N ARG A 404 -34.63 11.30 10.20
CA ARG A 404 -34.43 11.22 11.66
C ARG A 404 -33.04 10.68 12.04
N LEU A 405 -32.58 9.66 11.30
CA LEU A 405 -31.23 9.12 11.46
C LEU A 405 -30.17 10.19 11.16
N THR A 406 -30.35 10.95 10.08
CA THR A 406 -29.48 12.07 9.69
C THR A 406 -29.45 13.15 10.77
N HIS A 407 -30.61 13.58 11.27
CA HIS A 407 -30.69 14.57 12.36
C HIS A 407 -29.92 14.11 13.60
N THR A 408 -30.11 12.85 14.02
CA THR A 408 -29.40 12.25 15.16
C THR A 408 -27.88 12.22 14.94
N ALA A 409 -27.43 11.89 13.73
CA ALA A 409 -26.01 11.86 13.39
C ALA A 409 -25.39 13.27 13.43
N LEU A 410 -26.07 14.28 12.88
CA LEU A 410 -25.62 15.67 12.90
C LEU A 410 -25.54 16.21 14.34
N GLN A 411 -26.49 15.89 15.20
CA GLN A 411 -26.44 16.27 16.62
C GLN A 411 -25.22 15.66 17.33
N LYS A 412 -24.88 14.40 17.01
CA LYS A 412 -23.67 13.76 17.55
C LYS A 412 -22.39 14.40 17.03
N MET A 413 -22.32 14.75 15.75
CA MET A 413 -21.19 15.48 15.16
C MET A 413 -20.98 16.82 15.87
N ARG A 414 -22.06 17.58 16.07
CA ARG A 414 -22.03 18.84 16.81
C ARG A 414 -21.57 18.67 18.25
N ALA A 415 -22.19 17.77 19.00
CA ALA A 415 -21.83 17.55 20.40
C ALA A 415 -20.38 17.09 20.57
N PHE A 416 -19.83 16.36 19.59
CA PHE A 416 -18.42 15.94 19.61
C PHE A 416 -17.47 17.09 19.21
N GLY A 417 -17.88 17.93 18.25
CA GLY A 417 -17.18 19.15 17.86
C GLY A 417 -17.10 20.18 18.99
N GLU A 418 -18.22 20.47 19.67
CA GLU A 418 -18.31 21.41 20.80
C GLU A 418 -17.44 21.00 21.99
N LYS A 419 -17.14 19.71 22.14
CA LYS A 419 -16.23 19.20 23.18
C LYS A 419 -14.77 19.24 22.78
N GLU A 420 -14.45 19.75 21.60
CA GLU A 420 -13.10 19.82 21.01
C GLU A 420 -12.39 18.45 20.95
N GLN A 421 -13.14 17.35 20.78
CA GLN A 421 -12.58 16.00 20.90
C GLN A 421 -12.04 15.43 19.58
N MET A 422 -12.23 16.12 18.46
CA MET A 422 -11.67 15.78 17.15
C MET A 422 -10.16 16.01 17.06
N LEU A 423 -9.46 15.32 16.14
CA LEU A 423 -8.01 15.45 15.99
C LEU A 423 -7.59 16.85 15.54
N MET A 424 -8.40 17.47 14.68
CA MET A 424 -8.16 18.84 14.20
C MET A 424 -8.13 19.90 15.32
N HIS A 425 -8.74 19.65 16.49
CA HIS A 425 -8.69 20.56 17.63
C HIS A 425 -7.37 20.42 18.41
N LEU A 426 -6.84 19.19 18.50
CA LEU A 426 -5.54 18.95 19.11
C LEU A 426 -4.41 19.62 18.32
N ALA A 427 -4.52 19.69 16.98
CA ALA A 427 -3.56 20.37 16.12
C ALA A 427 -3.51 21.90 16.32
N LYS A 428 -4.58 22.51 16.86
CA LYS A 428 -4.67 23.96 17.13
C LYS A 428 -4.19 24.36 18.54
N LYS A 429 -4.01 23.41 19.46
CA LYS A 429 -3.43 23.73 20.78
C LYS A 429 -1.95 24.07 20.59
N PRO A 430 -1.49 25.28 20.96
CA PRO A 430 -0.08 25.60 20.84
C PRO A 430 0.74 24.58 21.63
N ALA A 431 1.84 24.10 21.02
CA ALA A 431 2.86 23.32 21.71
C ALA A 431 3.53 24.23 22.76
N GLY A 432 2.91 24.36 23.92
CA GLY A 432 3.28 25.34 24.91
C GLY A 432 2.48 25.17 26.18
N GLU A 433 2.63 24.02 26.83
CA GLU A 433 2.48 23.83 28.28
C GLU A 433 2.99 22.43 28.64
N ALA A 434 4.26 22.17 28.32
CA ALA A 434 5.06 21.28 29.15
C ALA A 434 5.57 22.14 30.31
N ALA A 435 4.84 22.14 31.42
CA ALA A 435 5.31 22.70 32.69
C ALA A 435 6.34 21.72 33.31
N PRO A 436 7.29 22.23 34.13
CA PRO A 436 8.66 21.74 34.26
C PRO A 436 8.84 20.35 34.88
#